data_AF-A0A453FEM7-F1
#
_entry.id   AF-A0A453FEM7-F1
#
_cell.length_a   1.000
_cell.length_b   1.000
_cell.length_c   1.000
_cell.angle_alpha   90.00
_cell.angle_beta   90.00
_cell.angle_gamma   90.00
#
_symmetry.space_group_name_H-M   'P 1'
#
loop_
_entity.id
_entity.type
_entity.pdbx_description
1 polymer ?
#
loop_
_entity_poly.entity_id
_entity_poly.type
_entity_poly.pdbx_seq_one_letter_code
_entity_poly.pdbx_strand_id
1 'polypeptide(L)'
;GRVVEVNLGVGAGNGSAEVEEEVDEAEMRRIEYGSVPAFALLQSRKNALADAAAMQHMHSVSEHAEWWQYVLEYSKTIGNLLGNQDSLPALMIEDPRAILKVREKPTSLKAAWELLEIFYVDKELHSWLPERLVDWLADYDSLLTKTDGTVYFKLNNFQKKLINLQIVENDDDYWNGLSAALSVGWLDVVVNMLRFHGSYQLGQMDNRETENGLVEAVAVLVSTMPRMRPDLPKGKLGQCCKTRPDFIKAWEKWRGQVSKLECSAFWIQCSHQKTRDGLKNLLHIMMGNIKDLTAATSHWLELFASHFLYIRPFTVGFEGMHHLAQKCIQLKPSFDTNGLTGLLNGILSENPEVVLAECTKKFGPWMVTHCMELLAADNDYADIMLHEERPNFGGISIEELHRLVYAQVLCSHSSTWQIAPTYLSSCLNQGLGLLEILLLKQPIQDNRLVLKVRLFNLIFTCGVSVFFSVT
;
A
#
# COMPACT_ATOMS: atom_id res chain seq x y z
N GLY A 1 36.78 -10.29 18.43
CA GLY A 1 36.68 -9.18 17.48
C GLY A 1 36.11 -7.96 18.20
N ARG A 2 36.45 -6.74 17.78
CA ARG A 2 35.71 -5.55 18.24
C ARG A 2 34.30 -5.67 17.66
N VAL A 3 33.30 -5.90 18.51
CA VAL A 3 31.90 -5.68 18.15
C VAL A 3 31.78 -4.22 17.77
N VAL A 4 31.13 -3.93 16.63
CA VAL A 4 30.93 -2.55 16.20
C VAL A 4 30.00 -1.91 17.23
N GLU A 5 30.57 -1.05 18.08
CA GLU A 5 29.80 -0.19 18.95
C GLU A 5 29.17 0.89 18.05
N VAL A 6 27.96 0.59 17.55
CA VAL A 6 27.16 1.59 16.84
C VAL A 6 26.76 2.62 17.90
N ASN A 7 27.52 3.72 17.96
CA ASN A 7 27.13 4.90 18.71
C ASN A 7 25.84 5.44 18.07
N LEU A 8 24.70 4.99 18.59
CA LEU A 8 23.46 5.73 18.48
C LEU A 8 23.70 7.02 19.24
N GLY A 9 24.13 8.07 18.53
CA GLY A 9 23.95 9.42 19.02
C GLY A 9 22.49 9.50 19.47
N VAL A 10 22.28 9.71 20.77
CA VAL A 10 20.96 10.01 21.30
C VAL A 10 20.52 11.24 20.54
N GLY A 11 19.70 11.01 19.52
CA GLY A 11 19.00 12.03 18.79
C GLY A 11 17.93 12.62 19.69
N ALA A 12 18.35 13.30 20.76
CA ALA A 12 17.67 14.50 21.20
C ALA A 12 17.90 15.58 20.13
N GLY A 13 17.42 15.30 18.91
CA GLY A 13 17.38 16.21 17.81
C GLY A 13 16.09 16.99 17.94
N ASN A 14 16.14 18.11 18.64
CA ASN A 14 15.25 19.25 18.43
C ASN A 14 15.47 19.84 17.02
N GLY A 15 15.31 19.01 16.00
CA GLY A 15 15.23 19.40 14.60
C GLY A 15 13.87 18.91 14.13
N SER A 16 13.01 19.85 13.76
CA SER A 16 11.66 19.65 13.24
C SER A 16 11.62 18.65 12.08
N ALA A 17 11.58 17.36 12.39
CA ALA A 17 11.08 16.32 11.51
C ALA A 17 9.65 16.07 11.97
N GLU A 18 8.70 16.52 11.17
CA GLU A 18 7.28 16.30 11.43
C GLU A 18 7.00 14.81 11.51
N VAL A 19 6.81 14.33 12.74
CA VAL A 19 6.45 12.95 13.08
C VAL A 19 5.10 12.68 12.42
N GLU A 20 5.08 11.75 11.45
CA GLU A 20 3.85 11.10 10.98
C GLU A 20 3.18 10.43 12.19
N GLU A 21 1.84 10.33 12.23
CA GLU A 21 1.08 9.75 13.36
C GLU A 21 1.78 8.46 13.85
N GLU A 22 2.48 8.57 14.98
CA GLU A 22 3.34 7.52 15.49
C GLU A 22 2.46 6.35 15.90
N VAL A 23 2.77 5.14 15.42
CA VAL A 23 2.03 3.93 15.81
C VAL A 23 2.08 3.83 17.33
N ASP A 24 0.91 3.70 17.96
CA ASP A 24 0.82 3.59 19.42
C ASP A 24 1.77 2.51 19.97
N GLU A 25 2.43 2.77 21.10
CA GLU A 25 3.45 1.86 21.63
C GLU A 25 2.90 0.46 21.95
N ALA A 26 1.62 0.33 22.30
CA ALA A 26 1.01 -0.99 22.52
C ALA A 26 0.78 -1.71 21.19
N GLU A 27 0.33 -0.98 20.18
CA GLU A 27 0.12 -1.49 18.83
C GLU A 27 1.44 -1.89 18.17
N MET A 28 2.49 -1.08 18.32
CA MET A 28 3.81 -1.44 17.83
C MET A 28 4.32 -2.72 18.49
N ARG A 29 4.19 -2.86 19.82
CA ARG A 29 4.57 -4.10 20.51
C ARG A 29 3.78 -5.32 20.02
N ARG A 30 2.50 -5.17 19.70
CA ARG A 30 1.69 -6.24 19.09
C ARG A 30 2.28 -6.67 17.75
N ILE A 31 2.67 -5.71 16.90
CA ILE A 31 3.30 -5.95 15.61
C ILE A 31 4.65 -6.65 15.79
N GLU A 32 5.51 -6.15 16.68
CA GLU A 32 6.83 -6.72 16.93
C GLU A 32 6.70 -8.19 17.35
N TYR A 33 5.91 -8.50 18.38
CA TYR A 33 5.69 -9.87 18.82
C TYR A 33 5.00 -10.75 17.78
N GLY A 34 3.97 -10.21 17.11
CA GLY A 34 3.20 -10.96 16.11
C GLY A 34 4.03 -11.31 14.87
N SER A 35 5.08 -10.55 14.56
CA SER A 35 5.91 -10.77 13.38
C SER A 35 6.97 -11.88 13.56
N VAL A 36 7.33 -12.20 14.81
CA VAL A 36 8.40 -13.13 15.17
C VAL A 36 8.17 -14.55 14.63
N PRO A 37 6.99 -15.19 14.78
CA PRO A 37 6.78 -16.55 14.26
C PRO A 37 6.93 -16.63 12.74
N ALA A 38 6.40 -15.64 12.02
CA ALA A 38 6.49 -15.58 10.56
C ALA A 38 7.94 -15.37 10.11
N PHE A 39 8.67 -14.48 10.78
CA PHE A 39 10.09 -14.23 10.50
C PHE A 39 10.92 -15.49 10.76
N ALA A 40 10.78 -16.13 11.92
CA ALA A 40 11.52 -17.34 12.27
C ALA A 40 11.27 -18.49 11.26
N LEU A 41 10.02 -18.66 10.82
CA LEU A 41 9.67 -19.65 9.80
C LEU A 41 10.35 -19.35 8.46
N LEU A 42 10.34 -18.10 8.02
CA LEU A 42 10.99 -17.67 6.78
C LEU A 42 12.51 -17.94 6.83
N GLN A 43 13.17 -17.56 7.93
CA GLN A 43 14.61 -17.79 8.12
C GLN A 43 14.95 -19.29 8.19
N SER A 44 14.11 -20.10 8.84
CA SER A 44 14.29 -21.55 8.85
C SER A 44 14.21 -22.16 7.44
N ARG A 45 13.30 -21.66 6.60
CA ARG A 45 13.19 -22.11 5.20
C ARG A 45 14.39 -21.64 4.38
N LYS A 46 14.85 -20.39 4.57
CA LYS A 46 16.07 -19.85 3.93
C LYS A 46 17.30 -20.71 4.23
N ASN A 47 17.50 -21.07 5.50
CA ASN A 47 18.61 -21.94 5.91
C ASN A 47 18.50 -23.35 5.32
N ALA A 48 17.31 -23.94 5.31
CA ALA A 48 17.10 -25.26 4.71
C ALA A 48 17.40 -25.28 3.21
N LEU A 49 17.06 -24.20 2.49
CA LEU A 49 17.41 -24.04 1.07
C LEU A 49 18.92 -23.89 0.89
N ALA A 50 19.59 -23.07 1.71
CA ALA A 50 21.04 -22.90 1.65
C ALA A 50 21.79 -24.22 1.94
N ASP A 51 21.34 -24.99 2.93
CA ASP A 51 21.89 -26.31 3.26
C ASP A 51 21.70 -27.31 2.11
N ALA A 52 20.54 -27.30 1.47
CA ALA A 52 20.26 -28.13 0.31
C ALA A 52 21.15 -27.78 -0.89
N ALA A 53 21.33 -26.48 -1.17
CA ALA A 53 22.21 -25.98 -2.22
C ALA A 53 23.69 -26.33 -1.96
N ALA A 54 24.14 -26.27 -0.71
CA ALA A 54 25.50 -26.68 -0.33
C ALA A 54 25.75 -28.19 -0.51
N MET A 55 24.71 -29.02 -0.37
CA MET A 55 24.79 -30.47 -0.58
C MET A 55 24.68 -30.90 -2.05
N GLN A 56 24.07 -30.08 -2.90
CA GLN A 56 23.89 -30.36 -4.33
C GLN A 56 24.85 -29.50 -5.16
N HIS A 57 25.95 -30.08 -5.64
CA HIS A 57 26.96 -29.40 -6.48
C HIS A 57 26.47 -28.97 -7.91
N MET A 58 25.20 -28.58 -8.12
CA MET A 58 24.68 -28.06 -9.41
C MET A 58 23.65 -26.92 -9.29
N HIS A 59 23.81 -25.94 -10.19
CA HIS A 59 23.07 -24.70 -10.49
C HIS A 59 21.57 -24.55 -10.13
N SER A 60 21.30 -23.84 -9.02
CA SER A 60 20.51 -22.61 -8.78
C SER A 60 19.23 -22.21 -9.55
N VAL A 61 18.77 -22.92 -10.59
CA VAL A 61 17.63 -22.42 -11.41
C VAL A 61 16.25 -22.84 -10.85
N SER A 62 16.17 -23.94 -10.10
CA SER A 62 14.90 -24.41 -9.51
C SER A 62 14.59 -23.80 -8.14
N GLU A 63 15.60 -23.32 -7.42
CA GLU A 63 15.47 -22.90 -6.01
C GLU A 63 14.87 -21.50 -5.86
N HIS A 64 15.20 -20.58 -6.78
CA HIS A 64 14.56 -19.26 -6.87
C HIS A 64 13.07 -19.34 -7.24
N ALA A 65 12.62 -20.44 -7.87
CA ALA A 65 11.24 -20.59 -8.29
C ALA A 65 10.26 -20.75 -7.09
N GLU A 66 10.75 -21.18 -5.93
CA GLU A 66 9.94 -21.34 -4.70
C GLU A 66 10.17 -20.22 -3.68
N TRP A 67 11.32 -19.55 -3.69
CA TRP A 67 11.66 -18.53 -2.68
C TRP A 67 10.65 -17.37 -2.63
N TRP A 68 10.29 -16.81 -3.79
CA TRP A 68 9.31 -15.72 -3.85
C TRP A 68 7.93 -16.13 -3.29
N GLN A 69 7.56 -17.41 -3.35
CA GLN A 69 6.30 -17.90 -2.78
C GLN A 69 6.34 -17.91 -1.26
N TYR A 70 7.47 -18.32 -0.67
CA TYR A 70 7.67 -18.24 0.77
C TYR A 70 7.69 -16.79 1.26
N VAL A 71 8.31 -15.88 0.51
CA VAL A 71 8.28 -14.44 0.83
C VAL A 71 6.87 -13.88 0.67
N LEU A 72 6.09 -14.30 -0.31
CA LEU A 72 4.69 -13.88 -0.47
C LEU A 72 3.80 -14.37 0.67
N GLU A 73 3.95 -15.63 1.10
CA GLU A 73 3.25 -16.18 2.28
C GLU A 73 3.59 -15.39 3.55
N TYR A 74 4.88 -15.12 3.73
CA TYR A 74 5.38 -14.27 4.81
C TYR A 74 4.78 -12.86 4.74
N SER A 75 4.80 -12.22 3.56
CA SER A 75 4.27 -10.88 3.36
C SER A 75 2.78 -10.79 3.65
N LYS A 76 1.99 -11.78 3.21
CA LYS A 76 0.56 -11.88 3.55
C LYS A 76 0.34 -12.03 5.05
N THR A 77 1.18 -12.80 5.74
CA THR A 77 1.10 -12.97 7.19
C THR A 77 1.39 -11.65 7.93
N ILE A 78 2.41 -10.91 7.51
CA ILE A 78 2.74 -9.59 8.06
C ILE A 78 1.67 -8.55 7.69
N GLY A 79 1.17 -8.54 6.46
CA GLY A 79 0.11 -7.62 6.02
C GLY A 79 -1.18 -7.81 6.82
N ASN A 80 -1.56 -9.05 7.12
CA ASN A 80 -2.67 -9.36 8.03
C ASN A 80 -2.41 -8.91 9.46
N LEU A 81 -1.17 -9.06 9.95
CA LEU A 81 -0.77 -8.57 11.26
C LEU A 81 -0.87 -7.05 11.36
N LEU A 82 -0.46 -6.31 10.31
CA LEU A 82 -0.53 -4.86 10.26
C LEU A 82 -1.97 -4.32 10.18
N GLY A 83 -2.95 -5.18 9.86
CA GLY A 83 -4.36 -4.86 10.03
C GLY A 83 -4.85 -5.03 11.47
N ASN A 84 -5.79 -4.17 11.87
CA ASN A 84 -6.55 -4.24 13.10
C ASN A 84 -7.54 -5.41 13.04
N GLN A 85 -7.40 -6.33 13.99
CA GLN A 85 -8.33 -7.47 14.16
C GLN A 85 -9.73 -7.04 14.65
N ASP A 86 -9.88 -5.79 15.12
CA ASP A 86 -11.11 -5.29 15.76
C ASP A 86 -12.25 -4.92 14.79
N SER A 87 -12.06 -5.10 13.49
CA SER A 87 -13.20 -5.01 12.56
C SER A 87 -14.06 -6.27 12.66
N LEU A 88 -14.92 -6.31 13.69
CA LEU A 88 -16.12 -7.15 13.68
C LEU A 88 -16.75 -7.03 12.29
N PRO A 89 -17.14 -8.14 11.62
CA PRO A 89 -17.84 -8.06 10.35
C PRO A 89 -19.08 -7.24 10.62
N ALA A 90 -19.06 -5.99 10.16
CA ALA A 90 -20.08 -5.04 10.52
C ALA A 90 -21.39 -5.61 9.97
N LEU A 91 -22.25 -6.12 10.85
CA LEU A 91 -23.69 -6.25 10.62
C LEU A 91 -24.25 -4.82 10.54
N MET A 92 -23.72 -4.04 9.60
CA MET A 92 -24.17 -2.70 9.30
C MET A 92 -25.30 -2.84 8.32
N ILE A 93 -26.49 -2.47 8.78
CA ILE A 93 -27.55 -1.99 7.90
C ILE A 93 -26.89 -0.92 7.02
N GLU A 94 -26.74 -1.21 5.72
CA GLU A 94 -26.14 -0.25 4.79
C GLU A 94 -27.01 1.01 4.81
N ASP A 95 -26.45 2.12 5.33
CA ASP A 95 -27.09 3.43 5.21
C ASP A 95 -27.16 3.78 3.72
N PRO A 96 -28.35 3.95 3.13
CA PRO A 96 -28.50 4.27 1.72
C PRO A 96 -27.86 5.61 1.33
N ARG A 97 -27.47 6.46 2.30
CA ARG A 97 -26.75 7.72 2.07
C ARG A 97 -25.26 7.66 2.41
N ALA A 98 -24.73 6.52 2.82
CA ALA A 98 -23.30 6.36 3.02
C ALA A 98 -22.58 6.35 1.66
N ILE A 99 -21.59 7.23 1.52
CA ILE A 99 -20.72 7.34 0.34
C ILE A 99 -19.47 6.50 0.57
N LEU A 100 -18.83 6.70 1.73
CA LEU A 100 -17.66 5.96 2.18
C LEU A 100 -18.09 4.94 3.24
N LYS A 101 -17.67 3.68 3.06
CA LYS A 101 -17.87 2.64 4.06
C LYS A 101 -16.88 2.83 5.20
N VAL A 102 -17.33 2.63 6.44
CA VAL A 102 -16.43 2.60 7.61
C VAL A 102 -15.48 1.43 7.42
N ARG A 103 -14.20 1.76 7.20
CA ARG A 103 -13.11 0.79 7.10
C ARG A 103 -12.22 0.92 8.34
N GLU A 104 -11.35 -0.06 8.47
CA GLU A 104 -10.21 -0.04 9.37
C GLU A 104 -9.45 1.29 9.26
N LYS A 105 -8.92 1.83 10.38
CA LYS A 105 -8.12 3.07 10.31
C LYS A 105 -6.84 2.79 9.50
N PRO A 106 -6.60 3.52 8.40
CA PRO A 106 -5.40 3.30 7.59
C PRO A 106 -4.15 3.74 8.38
N THR A 107 -3.07 2.98 8.25
CA THR A 107 -1.76 3.31 8.84
C THR A 107 -0.71 3.43 7.74
N SER A 108 0.23 4.38 7.89
CA SER A 108 1.33 4.54 6.92
C SER A 108 2.21 3.30 6.86
N LEU A 109 2.40 2.60 7.98
CA LEU A 109 3.18 1.37 8.06
C LEU A 109 2.59 0.25 7.18
N LYS A 110 1.28 0.00 7.26
CA LYS A 110 0.59 -1.00 6.42
C LYS A 110 0.59 -0.59 4.95
N ALA A 111 0.33 0.69 4.68
CA ALA A 111 0.33 1.23 3.33
C ALA A 111 1.70 1.03 2.64
N ALA A 112 2.80 1.28 3.35
CA ALA A 112 4.16 1.06 2.87
C ALA A 112 4.47 -0.42 2.62
N TRP A 113 4.06 -1.29 3.55
CA TRP A 113 4.22 -2.73 3.40
C TRP A 113 3.52 -3.26 2.15
N GLU A 114 2.27 -2.85 1.93
CA GLU A 114 1.50 -3.26 0.75
C GLU A 114 2.13 -2.76 -0.56
N LEU A 115 2.73 -1.56 -0.59
CA LEU A 115 3.47 -1.11 -1.76
C LEU A 115 4.67 -2.03 -2.05
N LEU A 116 5.45 -2.37 -1.02
CA LEU A 116 6.59 -3.28 -1.19
C LEU A 116 6.15 -4.66 -1.69
N GLU A 117 5.07 -5.23 -1.14
CA GLU A 117 4.50 -6.50 -1.60
C GLU A 117 4.07 -6.45 -3.08
N ILE A 118 3.31 -5.41 -3.45
CA ILE A 118 2.79 -5.22 -4.81
C ILE A 118 3.91 -5.18 -5.85
N PHE A 119 5.02 -4.52 -5.53
CA PHE A 119 6.07 -4.23 -6.51
C PHE A 119 7.26 -5.21 -6.49
N TYR A 120 7.60 -5.81 -5.35
CA TYR A 120 8.78 -6.68 -5.24
C TYR A 120 8.46 -8.17 -5.13
N VAL A 121 7.24 -8.55 -4.74
CA VAL A 121 6.94 -9.95 -4.40
C VAL A 121 5.83 -10.54 -5.26
N ASP A 122 4.70 -9.85 -5.40
CA ASP A 122 3.53 -10.45 -6.04
C ASP A 122 3.61 -10.41 -7.58
N LYS A 123 4.20 -11.48 -8.13
CA LYS A 123 4.38 -11.68 -9.57
C LYS A 123 3.06 -11.79 -10.33
N GLU A 124 2.00 -12.28 -9.69
CA GLU A 124 0.70 -12.48 -10.34
C GLU A 124 0.01 -11.14 -10.62
N LEU A 125 0.37 -10.09 -9.88
CA LEU A 125 -0.20 -8.76 -10.00
C LEU A 125 0.37 -7.92 -11.15
N HIS A 126 1.52 -8.30 -11.71
CA HIS A 126 2.22 -7.47 -12.72
C HIS A 126 1.35 -7.15 -13.94
N SER A 127 0.49 -8.09 -14.35
CA SER A 127 -0.40 -7.91 -15.50
C SER A 127 -1.53 -6.88 -15.26
N TRP A 128 -1.78 -6.52 -14.00
CA TRP A 128 -2.84 -5.61 -13.57
C TRP A 128 -2.42 -4.66 -12.45
N LEU A 129 -1.13 -4.35 -12.37
CA LEU A 129 -0.54 -3.46 -11.37
C LEU A 129 -1.28 -2.11 -11.21
N PRO A 130 -1.71 -1.42 -12.30
CA PRO A 130 -2.48 -0.18 -12.16
C PRO A 130 -3.79 -0.34 -11.38
N GLU A 131 -4.48 -1.46 -11.52
CA GLU A 131 -5.71 -1.74 -10.79
C GLU A 131 -5.45 -1.98 -9.29
N ARG A 132 -4.31 -2.57 -8.95
CA ARG A 132 -3.87 -2.72 -7.55
C ARG A 132 -3.52 -1.39 -6.91
N LEU A 133 -2.92 -0.46 -7.68
CA LEU A 133 -2.72 0.91 -7.20
C LEU A 133 -4.05 1.64 -6.95
N VAL A 134 -5.07 1.39 -7.77
CA VAL A 134 -6.42 1.93 -7.55
C VAL A 134 -7.05 1.36 -6.27
N ASP A 135 -6.92 0.05 -6.06
CA ASP A 135 -7.39 -0.59 -4.83
C ASP A 135 -6.66 -0.02 -3.60
N TRP A 136 -5.32 0.10 -3.66
CA TRP A 136 -4.48 0.68 -2.60
C TRP A 136 -4.86 2.14 -2.31
N LEU A 137 -5.10 2.95 -3.35
CA LEU A 137 -5.58 4.33 -3.18
C LEU A 137 -6.92 4.37 -2.44
N ALA A 138 -7.84 3.44 -2.73
CA ALA A 138 -9.13 3.42 -2.04
C ALA A 138 -9.01 3.22 -0.52
N ASP A 139 -7.94 2.57 -0.06
CA ASP A 139 -7.66 2.32 1.35
C ASP A 139 -6.80 3.44 1.99
N TYR A 140 -5.85 4.00 1.24
CA TYR A 140 -4.80 4.86 1.80
C TYR A 140 -4.78 6.30 1.29
N ASP A 141 -5.73 6.71 0.44
CA ASP A 141 -5.80 8.09 -0.09
C ASP A 141 -5.82 9.16 1.02
N SER A 142 -6.49 8.88 2.14
CA SER A 142 -6.52 9.76 3.32
C SER A 142 -5.15 10.01 3.97
N LEU A 143 -4.15 9.17 3.70
CA LEU A 143 -2.79 9.32 4.22
C LEU A 143 -1.90 10.19 3.33
N LEU A 144 -2.32 10.51 2.10
CA LEU A 144 -1.44 11.14 1.10
C LEU A 144 -1.06 12.57 1.46
N THR A 145 -1.99 13.34 2.03
CA THR A 145 -1.74 14.68 2.55
C THR A 145 -2.52 14.90 3.84
N LYS A 146 -1.96 15.74 4.72
CA LYS A 146 -2.63 16.22 5.93
C LYS A 146 -3.69 17.30 5.62
N THR A 147 -3.75 17.78 4.37
CA THR A 147 -4.74 18.77 3.93
C THR A 147 -6.04 18.09 3.48
N ASP A 148 -7.18 18.78 3.59
CA ASP A 148 -8.51 18.31 3.15
C ASP A 148 -8.66 18.14 1.62
N GLY A 149 -7.55 18.03 0.88
CA GLY A 149 -7.52 18.06 -0.57
C GLY A 149 -7.87 16.74 -1.24
N THR A 150 -7.58 15.58 -0.63
CA THR A 150 -7.66 14.29 -1.35
C THR A 150 -9.08 13.89 -1.74
N VAL A 151 -9.20 12.88 -2.61
CA VAL A 151 -10.52 12.33 -3.00
C VAL A 151 -11.31 11.89 -1.77
N TYR A 152 -10.68 11.18 -0.84
CA TYR A 152 -11.29 10.74 0.42
C TYR A 152 -11.83 11.90 1.23
N PHE A 153 -11.05 12.96 1.47
CA PHE A 153 -11.50 14.11 2.26
C PHE A 153 -12.65 14.86 1.57
N LYS A 154 -12.58 15.05 0.24
CA LYS A 154 -13.69 15.63 -0.55
C LYS A 154 -14.98 14.86 -0.34
N LEU A 155 -14.94 13.53 -0.48
CA LEU A 155 -16.12 12.67 -0.34
C LEU A 155 -16.64 12.62 1.10
N ASN A 156 -15.74 12.52 2.09
CA ASN A 156 -16.11 12.51 3.51
C ASN A 156 -16.78 13.84 3.93
N ASN A 157 -16.22 14.97 3.47
CA ASN A 157 -16.78 16.29 3.74
C ASN A 157 -18.14 16.47 3.04
N PHE A 158 -18.28 15.99 1.80
CA PHE A 158 -19.58 16.00 1.12
C PHE A 158 -20.61 15.10 1.81
N GLN A 159 -20.24 13.89 2.26
CA GLN A 159 -21.13 13.00 3.02
C GLN A 159 -21.69 13.68 4.28
N LYS A 160 -20.87 14.44 5.00
CA LYS A 160 -21.33 15.22 6.17
C LYS A 160 -22.34 16.32 5.79
N LYS A 161 -22.16 16.95 4.61
CA LYS A 161 -23.08 17.99 4.10
C LYS A 161 -24.38 17.40 3.56
N LEU A 162 -24.35 16.17 3.03
CA LEU A 162 -25.47 15.51 2.35
C LEU A 162 -26.78 15.49 3.16
N ILE A 163 -26.69 15.38 4.49
CA ILE A 163 -27.85 15.35 5.39
C ILE A 163 -28.70 16.63 5.28
N ASN A 164 -28.06 17.76 4.96
CA ASN A 164 -28.71 19.08 4.93
C ASN A 164 -29.11 19.53 3.52
N LEU A 165 -28.78 18.76 2.48
CA LEU A 165 -29.06 19.13 1.09
C LEU A 165 -30.43 18.62 0.64
N GLN A 166 -31.23 19.52 0.05
CA GLN A 166 -32.51 19.16 -0.58
C GLN A 166 -32.35 18.75 -2.05
N ILE A 167 -31.48 19.44 -2.79
CA ILE A 167 -31.20 19.20 -4.21
C ILE A 167 -29.68 19.08 -4.35
N VAL A 168 -29.19 17.84 -4.44
CA VAL A 168 -27.74 17.56 -4.40
C VAL A 168 -27.02 18.07 -5.64
N GLU A 169 -27.66 18.02 -6.81
CA GLU A 169 -27.07 18.44 -8.08
C GLU A 169 -26.82 19.95 -8.20
N ASN A 170 -27.34 20.74 -7.25
CA ASN A 170 -27.10 22.18 -7.16
C ASN A 170 -25.85 22.53 -6.35
N ASP A 171 -25.31 21.59 -5.59
CA ASP A 171 -24.09 21.78 -4.82
C ASP A 171 -22.86 21.46 -5.68
N ASP A 172 -21.84 22.30 -5.63
CA ASP A 172 -20.63 22.09 -6.45
C ASP A 172 -19.77 20.94 -5.91
N ASP A 173 -19.79 20.68 -4.59
CA ASP A 173 -19.03 19.58 -3.98
C ASP A 173 -19.58 18.21 -4.41
N TYR A 174 -20.85 18.11 -4.79
CA TYR A 174 -21.43 16.90 -5.37
C TYR A 174 -20.73 16.52 -6.68
N TRP A 175 -20.62 17.46 -7.62
CA TRP A 175 -19.98 17.22 -8.93
C TRP A 175 -18.46 17.11 -8.83
N ASN A 176 -17.84 17.88 -7.92
CA ASN A 176 -16.42 17.76 -7.63
C ASN A 176 -16.08 16.39 -7.02
N GLY A 177 -16.90 15.90 -6.09
CA GLY A 177 -16.77 14.57 -5.49
C GLY A 177 -16.93 13.45 -6.52
N LEU A 178 -17.97 13.52 -7.37
CA LEU A 178 -18.17 12.58 -8.48
C LEU A 178 -16.97 12.54 -9.43
N SER A 179 -16.46 13.71 -9.80
CA SER A 179 -15.35 13.85 -10.73
C SER A 179 -14.04 13.33 -10.13
N ALA A 180 -13.78 13.64 -8.86
CA ALA A 180 -12.63 13.15 -8.11
C ALA A 180 -12.68 11.61 -7.97
N ALA A 181 -13.80 11.05 -7.51
CA ALA A 181 -13.98 9.60 -7.38
C ALA A 181 -13.86 8.87 -8.72
N LEU A 182 -14.41 9.44 -9.80
CA LEU A 182 -14.28 8.88 -11.14
C LEU A 182 -12.83 8.89 -11.61
N SER A 183 -12.09 9.98 -11.39
CA SER A 183 -10.70 10.11 -11.84
C SER A 183 -9.79 9.00 -11.28
N VAL A 184 -10.01 8.57 -10.04
CA VAL A 184 -9.26 7.47 -9.41
C VAL A 184 -9.92 6.09 -9.58
N GLY A 185 -11.03 5.99 -10.31
CA GLY A 185 -11.66 4.71 -10.66
C GLY A 185 -12.51 4.08 -9.56
N TRP A 186 -13.04 4.88 -8.62
CA TRP A 186 -13.98 4.44 -7.57
C TRP A 186 -15.41 4.39 -8.11
N LEU A 187 -15.63 3.51 -9.09
CA LEU A 187 -16.85 3.45 -9.91
C LEU A 187 -18.12 3.19 -9.11
N ASP A 188 -18.03 2.34 -8.09
CA ASP A 188 -19.13 2.02 -7.17
C ASP A 188 -19.60 3.26 -6.41
N VAL A 189 -18.66 4.08 -5.94
CA VAL A 189 -18.95 5.35 -5.26
C VAL A 189 -19.63 6.33 -6.22
N VAL A 190 -19.11 6.46 -7.44
CA VAL A 190 -19.66 7.35 -8.47
C VAL A 190 -21.11 6.98 -8.81
N VAL A 191 -21.37 5.70 -9.08
CA VAL A 191 -22.72 5.22 -9.41
C VAL A 191 -23.68 5.37 -8.23
N ASN A 192 -23.21 5.12 -7.00
CA ASN A 192 -24.01 5.36 -5.81
C ASN A 192 -24.38 6.84 -5.67
N MET A 193 -23.41 7.75 -5.84
CA MET A 193 -23.65 9.18 -5.78
C MET A 193 -24.59 9.67 -6.88
N LEU A 194 -24.47 9.17 -8.12
CA LEU A 194 -25.37 9.53 -9.22
C LEU A 194 -26.85 9.22 -8.89
N ARG A 195 -27.13 8.20 -8.07
CA ARG A 195 -28.49 7.85 -7.63
C ARG A 195 -29.09 8.84 -6.63
N PHE A 196 -28.28 9.72 -6.04
CA PHE A 196 -28.79 10.81 -5.20
C PHE A 196 -29.40 11.95 -6.02
N HIS A 197 -29.13 12.00 -7.34
CA HIS A 197 -29.62 13.04 -8.23
C HIS A 197 -31.15 13.18 -8.15
N GLY A 198 -31.65 14.42 -8.09
CA GLY A 198 -33.08 14.70 -7.91
C GLY A 198 -34.00 14.08 -8.97
N SER A 199 -33.48 13.70 -10.14
CA SER A 199 -34.25 12.98 -11.17
C SER A 199 -34.77 11.62 -10.70
N TYR A 200 -34.17 10.96 -9.71
CA TYR A 200 -34.67 9.67 -9.22
C TYR A 200 -35.91 9.79 -8.31
N GLN A 201 -36.32 11.00 -7.96
CA GLN A 201 -37.48 11.22 -7.10
C GLN A 201 -38.78 10.98 -7.88
N LEU A 202 -39.58 9.99 -7.43
CA LEU A 202 -40.83 9.55 -8.06
C LEU A 202 -41.81 10.69 -8.38
N GLY A 203 -41.82 11.78 -7.61
CA GLY A 203 -42.71 12.93 -7.80
C GLY A 203 -42.25 13.94 -8.86
N GLN A 204 -41.07 13.79 -9.47
CA GLN A 204 -40.51 14.74 -10.44
C GLN A 204 -40.17 14.12 -11.82
N MET A 205 -40.51 12.84 -12.04
CA MET A 205 -40.11 12.11 -13.25
C MET A 205 -40.66 12.69 -14.55
N ASP A 206 -41.93 13.12 -14.56
CA ASP A 206 -42.60 13.62 -15.77
C ASP A 206 -41.95 14.90 -16.34
N ASN A 207 -41.27 15.69 -15.49
CA ASN A 207 -40.61 16.95 -15.90
C ASN A 207 -39.08 16.80 -16.05
N ARG A 208 -38.51 15.64 -15.76
CA ARG A 208 -37.04 15.40 -15.71
C ARG A 208 -36.62 14.09 -16.37
N GLU A 209 -37.42 13.57 -17.28
CA GLU A 209 -37.16 12.30 -17.95
C GLU A 209 -35.85 12.32 -18.74
N THR A 210 -35.56 13.42 -19.45
CA THR A 210 -34.31 13.59 -20.20
C THR A 210 -33.09 13.61 -19.28
N GLU A 211 -33.16 14.39 -18.19
CA GLU A 211 -32.11 14.44 -17.17
C GLU A 211 -31.88 13.05 -16.57
N ASN A 212 -32.96 12.32 -16.25
CA ASN A 212 -32.84 10.95 -15.75
C ASN A 212 -32.15 10.03 -16.76
N GLY A 213 -32.62 10.03 -18.02
CA GLY A 213 -32.03 9.20 -19.08
C GLY A 213 -30.55 9.48 -19.30
N LEU A 214 -30.12 10.74 -19.18
CA LEU A 214 -28.69 11.11 -19.25
C LEU A 214 -27.91 10.62 -18.04
N VAL A 215 -28.43 10.80 -16.83
CA VAL A 215 -27.78 10.33 -15.59
C VAL A 215 -27.64 8.80 -15.62
N GLU A 216 -28.68 8.07 -16.03
CA GLU A 216 -28.66 6.62 -16.19
C GLU A 216 -27.67 6.16 -17.27
N ALA A 217 -27.65 6.83 -18.42
CA ALA A 217 -26.70 6.51 -19.48
C ALA A 217 -25.24 6.67 -19.00
N VAL A 218 -24.95 7.74 -18.26
CA VAL A 218 -23.62 7.93 -17.65
C VAL A 218 -23.35 6.86 -16.59
N ALA A 219 -24.31 6.55 -15.71
CA ALA A 219 -24.16 5.51 -14.69
C ALA A 219 -23.87 4.14 -15.30
N VAL A 220 -24.50 3.78 -16.43
CA VAL A 220 -24.21 2.56 -17.19
C VAL A 220 -22.78 2.59 -17.74
N LEU A 221 -22.33 3.70 -18.33
CA LEU A 221 -20.96 3.83 -18.84
C LEU A 221 -19.93 3.70 -17.70
N VAL A 222 -20.15 4.34 -16.55
CA VAL A 222 -19.30 4.15 -15.36
C VAL A 222 -19.28 2.68 -14.95
N SER A 223 -20.46 2.05 -14.83
CA SER A 223 -20.61 0.67 -14.35
C SER A 223 -19.97 -0.38 -15.27
N THR A 224 -19.81 -0.06 -16.56
CA THR A 224 -19.32 -0.95 -17.60
C THR A 224 -17.89 -0.64 -18.04
N MET A 225 -17.21 0.30 -17.37
CA MET A 225 -15.81 0.63 -17.65
C MET A 225 -14.93 -0.64 -17.62
N PRO A 226 -14.18 -0.94 -18.70
CA PRO A 226 -13.31 -2.12 -18.73
C PRO A 226 -12.19 -2.01 -17.70
N ARG A 227 -11.92 -3.11 -16.99
CA ARG A 227 -10.91 -3.23 -15.94
C ARG A 227 -9.98 -4.39 -16.27
N MET A 228 -8.68 -4.13 -16.35
CA MET A 228 -7.69 -5.16 -16.65
C MET A 228 -7.39 -5.93 -15.37
N ARG A 229 -8.22 -6.90 -14.98
CA ARG A 229 -8.08 -7.68 -13.74
C ARG A 229 -8.79 -9.03 -13.85
N PRO A 230 -8.36 -10.08 -13.11
CA PRO A 230 -8.93 -11.41 -13.21
C PRO A 230 -10.40 -11.48 -12.76
N ASP A 231 -10.73 -10.80 -11.67
CA ASP A 231 -12.04 -10.78 -11.02
C ASP A 231 -12.27 -9.45 -10.28
N LEU A 232 -13.52 -9.17 -9.94
CA LEU A 232 -13.93 -7.99 -9.16
C LEU A 232 -14.40 -8.42 -7.77
N PRO A 233 -13.96 -7.73 -6.71
CA PRO A 233 -14.51 -7.92 -5.38
C PRO A 233 -16.02 -7.64 -5.36
N LYS A 234 -16.73 -8.30 -4.44
CA LYS A 234 -18.18 -8.14 -4.30
C LYS A 234 -18.55 -6.67 -4.10
N GLY A 235 -19.44 -6.16 -4.94
CA GLY A 235 -19.92 -4.77 -4.91
C GLY A 235 -19.07 -3.77 -5.70
N LYS A 236 -17.91 -4.17 -6.25
CA LYS A 236 -17.14 -3.34 -7.18
C LYS A 236 -17.72 -3.42 -8.60
N LEU A 237 -17.64 -2.32 -9.33
CA LEU A 237 -18.17 -2.16 -10.68
C LEU A 237 -17.05 -2.19 -11.74
N GLY A 238 -17.45 -2.38 -12.99
CA GLY A 238 -16.56 -2.48 -14.15
C GLY A 238 -16.69 -3.83 -14.88
N GLN A 239 -16.12 -3.90 -16.07
CA GLN A 239 -16.05 -5.11 -16.88
C GLN A 239 -14.65 -5.74 -16.80
N CYS A 240 -14.49 -6.83 -16.05
CA CYS A 240 -13.23 -7.58 -15.98
C CYS A 240 -12.77 -8.07 -17.36
N CYS A 241 -11.52 -7.82 -17.67
CA CYS A 241 -10.82 -8.34 -18.82
C CYS A 241 -9.55 -9.06 -18.33
N LYS A 242 -9.46 -10.37 -18.59
CA LYS A 242 -8.35 -11.21 -18.12
C LYS A 242 -7.12 -11.13 -19.02
N THR A 243 -7.30 -10.74 -20.28
CA THR A 243 -6.23 -10.66 -21.26
C THR A 243 -6.15 -9.26 -21.85
N ARG A 244 -4.94 -8.86 -22.23
CA ARG A 244 -4.69 -7.57 -22.87
C ARG A 244 -5.49 -7.38 -24.17
N PRO A 245 -5.60 -8.36 -25.09
CA PRO A 245 -6.43 -8.22 -26.29
C PRO A 245 -7.92 -7.98 -25.98
N ASP A 246 -8.48 -8.72 -25.02
CA ASP A 246 -9.87 -8.55 -24.61
C ASP A 246 -10.11 -7.18 -24.01
N PHE A 247 -9.17 -6.72 -23.16
CA PHE A 247 -9.21 -5.39 -22.58
C PHE A 247 -9.19 -4.31 -23.65
N ILE A 248 -8.25 -4.34 -24.60
CA ILE A 248 -8.14 -3.31 -25.65
C ILE A 248 -9.45 -3.22 -26.45
N LYS A 249 -10.00 -4.38 -26.85
CA LYS A 249 -11.27 -4.44 -27.58
C LYS A 249 -12.43 -3.85 -26.79
N ALA A 250 -12.54 -4.21 -25.50
CA ALA A 250 -13.57 -3.67 -24.61
C ALA A 250 -13.39 -2.17 -24.39
N TRP A 251 -12.15 -1.72 -24.18
CA TRP A 251 -11.75 -0.33 -23.94
C TRP A 251 -12.09 0.58 -25.11
N GLU A 252 -11.72 0.19 -26.33
CA GLU A 252 -12.04 0.95 -27.55
C GLU A 252 -13.54 1.02 -27.80
N LYS A 253 -14.25 -0.10 -27.60
CA LYS A 253 -15.72 -0.14 -27.71
C LYS A 253 -16.38 0.80 -26.69
N TRP A 254 -15.94 0.74 -25.44
CA TRP A 254 -16.45 1.56 -24.35
C TRP A 254 -16.21 3.05 -24.61
N ARG A 255 -14.99 3.45 -25.00
CA ARG A 255 -14.72 4.85 -25.40
C ARG A 255 -15.57 5.30 -26.58
N GLY A 256 -15.81 4.42 -27.56
CA GLY A 256 -16.75 4.72 -28.65
C GLY A 256 -18.18 4.99 -28.17
N GLN A 257 -18.65 4.29 -27.12
CA GLN A 257 -19.95 4.56 -26.49
C GLN A 257 -19.96 5.89 -25.72
N VAL A 258 -18.87 6.22 -25.01
CA VAL A 258 -18.69 7.50 -24.32
C VAL A 258 -18.76 8.66 -25.33
N SER A 259 -17.99 8.60 -26.43
CA SER A 259 -18.02 9.63 -27.49
C SER A 259 -19.39 9.72 -28.18
N LYS A 260 -20.08 8.60 -28.36
CA LYS A 260 -21.44 8.60 -28.93
C LYS A 260 -22.43 9.35 -28.02
N LEU A 261 -22.33 9.15 -26.70
CA LEU A 261 -23.17 9.86 -25.75
C LEU A 261 -22.79 11.35 -25.69
N GLU A 262 -21.50 11.70 -25.68
CA GLU A 262 -21.02 13.08 -25.71
C GLU A 262 -21.59 13.89 -26.90
N CYS A 263 -21.68 13.28 -28.07
CA CYS A 263 -22.23 13.90 -29.29
C CYS A 263 -23.77 13.84 -29.40
N SER A 264 -24.47 13.41 -28.36
CA SER A 264 -25.92 13.20 -28.40
C SER A 264 -26.72 14.51 -28.46
N ALA A 265 -27.84 14.51 -29.19
CA ALA A 265 -28.77 15.64 -29.22
C ALA A 265 -29.51 15.83 -27.87
N PHE A 266 -29.56 14.81 -27.02
CA PHE A 266 -30.21 14.87 -25.70
C PHE A 266 -29.61 15.94 -24.76
N TRP A 267 -28.36 16.38 -24.99
CA TRP A 267 -27.76 17.48 -24.20
C TRP A 267 -28.44 18.83 -24.40
N ILE A 268 -29.06 19.05 -25.56
CA ILE A 268 -29.79 20.29 -25.86
C ILE A 268 -31.12 20.30 -25.09
N GLN A 269 -31.68 19.12 -24.88
CA GLN A 269 -32.96 18.91 -24.20
C GLN A 269 -32.83 18.87 -22.67
N CYS A 270 -31.61 18.67 -22.14
CA CYS A 270 -31.31 18.79 -20.72
C CYS A 270 -31.41 20.25 -20.28
N SER A 271 -32.44 20.56 -19.50
CA SER A 271 -32.76 21.92 -19.06
C SER A 271 -31.90 22.38 -17.88
N HIS A 272 -31.48 21.43 -17.04
CA HIS A 272 -30.70 21.72 -15.84
C HIS A 272 -29.21 21.90 -16.15
N GLN A 273 -28.75 23.15 -16.15
CA GLN A 273 -27.38 23.52 -16.52
C GLN A 273 -26.31 22.77 -15.72
N LYS A 274 -26.40 22.73 -14.39
CA LYS A 274 -25.42 22.06 -13.54
C LYS A 274 -25.35 20.56 -13.79
N THR A 275 -26.49 19.92 -14.05
CA THR A 275 -26.53 18.50 -14.43
C THR A 275 -25.86 18.27 -15.77
N ARG A 276 -26.15 19.11 -16.76
CA ARG A 276 -25.52 19.02 -18.07
C ARG A 276 -24.00 19.18 -17.99
N ASP A 277 -23.53 20.20 -17.28
CA ASP A 277 -22.09 20.50 -17.18
C ASP A 277 -21.36 19.43 -16.36
N GLY A 278 -21.96 19.00 -15.24
CA GLY A 278 -21.43 17.94 -14.40
C GLY A 278 -21.30 16.61 -15.14
N LEU A 279 -22.35 16.16 -15.83
CA LEU A 279 -22.32 14.92 -16.60
C LEU A 279 -21.34 14.99 -17.78
N LYS A 280 -21.25 16.13 -18.47
CA LYS A 280 -20.24 16.32 -19.54
C LYS A 280 -18.82 16.25 -19.00
N ASN A 281 -18.56 16.81 -17.82
CA ASN A 281 -17.25 16.70 -17.17
C ASN A 281 -16.89 15.23 -16.90
N LEU A 282 -17.85 14.42 -16.41
CA LEU A 282 -17.62 12.98 -16.22
C LEU A 282 -17.27 12.27 -17.55
N LEU A 283 -17.93 12.63 -18.66
CA LEU A 283 -17.60 12.08 -19.97
C LEU A 283 -16.21 12.50 -20.45
N HIS A 284 -15.81 13.75 -20.23
CA HIS A 284 -14.46 14.18 -20.58
C HIS A 284 -13.38 13.44 -19.76
N ILE A 285 -13.66 13.18 -18.47
CA ILE A 285 -12.80 12.35 -17.62
C ILE A 285 -12.69 10.93 -18.19
N MET A 286 -13.81 10.30 -18.55
CA MET A 286 -13.82 8.96 -19.20
C MET A 286 -13.07 8.96 -20.53
N MET A 287 -13.11 10.07 -21.25
CA MET A 287 -12.34 10.28 -22.48
C MET A 287 -10.88 10.66 -22.23
N GLY A 288 -10.41 10.70 -20.99
CA GLY A 288 -9.00 10.96 -20.67
C GLY A 288 -8.56 12.40 -20.97
N ASN A 289 -9.46 13.38 -20.87
CA ASN A 289 -9.08 14.78 -21.01
C ASN A 289 -8.15 15.17 -19.85
N ILE A 290 -6.89 15.46 -20.17
CA ILE A 290 -5.86 15.75 -19.17
C ILE A 290 -6.17 16.98 -18.32
N LYS A 291 -6.85 18.00 -18.87
CA LYS A 291 -7.19 19.22 -18.12
C LYS A 291 -8.22 18.89 -17.04
N ASP A 292 -9.25 18.14 -17.41
CA ASP A 292 -10.34 17.77 -16.51
C ASP A 292 -9.85 16.76 -15.45
N LEU A 293 -9.00 15.80 -15.84
CA LEU A 293 -8.33 14.90 -14.88
C LEU A 293 -7.44 15.66 -13.88
N THR A 294 -6.65 16.61 -14.37
CA THR A 294 -5.79 17.43 -13.51
C THR A 294 -6.63 18.33 -12.58
N ALA A 295 -7.80 18.80 -13.03
CA ALA A 295 -8.71 19.57 -12.18
C ALA A 295 -9.42 18.71 -11.13
N ALA A 296 -9.79 17.47 -11.47
CA ALA A 296 -10.53 16.56 -10.59
C ALA A 296 -9.66 15.99 -9.45
N THR A 297 -8.39 15.75 -9.74
CA THR A 297 -7.39 15.20 -8.79
C THR A 297 -6.73 16.30 -7.96
N SER A 298 -6.27 15.95 -6.77
CA SER A 298 -5.60 16.84 -5.83
C SER A 298 -4.16 16.44 -5.56
N HIS A 299 -3.84 15.16 -5.65
CA HIS A 299 -2.50 14.63 -5.42
C HIS A 299 -1.92 13.98 -6.68
N TRP A 300 -0.59 13.99 -6.83
CA TRP A 300 0.06 13.44 -8.04
C TRP A 300 -0.22 11.94 -8.21
N LEU A 301 -0.41 11.19 -7.12
CA LEU A 301 -0.70 9.76 -7.17
C LEU A 301 -2.12 9.47 -7.68
N GLU A 302 -3.09 10.33 -7.35
CA GLU A 302 -4.44 10.26 -7.92
C GLU A 302 -4.42 10.50 -9.44
N LEU A 303 -3.64 11.50 -9.88
CA LEU A 303 -3.43 11.79 -11.29
C LEU A 303 -2.67 10.66 -12.00
N PHE A 304 -1.67 10.07 -11.34
CA PHE A 304 -0.91 8.94 -11.84
C PHE A 304 -1.81 7.72 -12.10
N ALA A 305 -2.69 7.38 -11.16
CA ALA A 305 -3.70 6.33 -11.35
C ALA A 305 -4.67 6.67 -12.50
N SER A 306 -5.12 7.94 -12.57
CA SER A 306 -6.01 8.44 -13.63
C SER A 306 -5.42 8.23 -15.03
N HIS A 307 -4.10 8.39 -15.17
CA HIS A 307 -3.41 8.17 -16.45
C HIS A 307 -3.54 6.73 -16.94
N PHE A 308 -3.37 5.73 -16.06
CA PHE A 308 -3.57 4.34 -16.44
C PHE A 308 -5.02 4.04 -16.72
N LEU A 309 -5.93 4.58 -15.91
CA LEU A 309 -7.34 4.36 -16.10
C LEU A 309 -7.83 4.91 -17.44
N TYR A 310 -7.50 6.14 -17.83
CA TYR A 310 -8.21 6.83 -18.92
C TYR A 310 -7.36 7.21 -20.14
N ILE A 311 -6.03 7.29 -20.01
CA ILE A 311 -5.16 7.81 -21.08
C ILE A 311 -4.31 6.70 -21.71
N ARG A 312 -3.59 5.96 -20.87
CA ARG A 312 -2.63 4.94 -21.30
C ARG A 312 -2.67 3.75 -20.33
N PRO A 313 -3.57 2.78 -20.55
CA PRO A 313 -3.73 1.61 -19.67
C PRO A 313 -2.54 0.67 -19.57
N PHE A 314 -1.59 0.76 -20.51
CA PHE A 314 -0.40 -0.08 -20.53
C PHE A 314 0.86 0.78 -20.58
N THR A 315 1.78 0.55 -19.66
CA THR A 315 3.13 1.13 -19.69
C THR A 315 4.10 0.27 -20.47
N VAL A 316 5.28 0.83 -20.72
CA VAL A 316 6.42 0.14 -21.32
C VAL A 316 7.39 -0.39 -20.25
N GLY A 317 6.90 -0.67 -19.03
CA GLY A 317 7.72 -1.05 -17.87
C GLY A 317 7.89 0.07 -16.85
N PHE A 318 8.79 -0.13 -15.88
CA PHE A 318 9.06 0.75 -14.75
C PHE A 318 9.61 2.12 -15.16
N GLU A 319 10.55 2.19 -16.11
CA GLU A 319 11.04 3.47 -16.67
C GLU A 319 9.88 4.37 -17.16
N GLY A 320 8.93 3.76 -17.87
CA GLY A 320 7.74 4.46 -18.35
C GLY A 320 6.81 4.92 -17.22
N MET A 321 6.68 4.12 -16.16
CA MET A 321 5.94 4.48 -14.94
C MET A 321 6.63 5.63 -14.20
N HIS A 322 7.95 5.56 -14.03
CA HIS A 322 8.72 6.60 -13.36
C HIS A 322 8.62 7.94 -14.08
N HIS A 323 8.81 7.96 -15.40
CA HIS A 323 8.67 9.19 -16.20
C HIS A 323 7.26 9.79 -16.09
N LEU A 324 6.24 8.94 -16.07
CA LEU A 324 4.86 9.39 -15.89
C LEU A 324 4.64 9.95 -14.47
N ALA A 325 5.18 9.31 -13.44
CA ALA A 325 5.12 9.81 -12.07
C ALA A 325 5.80 11.18 -11.95
N GLN A 326 6.99 11.37 -12.53
CA GLN A 326 7.68 12.66 -12.56
C GLN A 326 6.84 13.76 -13.21
N LYS A 327 6.14 13.46 -14.31
CA LYS A 327 5.20 14.40 -14.94
C LYS A 327 4.02 14.74 -14.02
N CYS A 328 3.46 13.75 -13.34
CA CYS A 328 2.35 13.97 -12.40
C CYS A 328 2.81 14.83 -11.21
N ILE A 329 4.02 14.60 -10.69
CA ILE A 329 4.63 15.40 -9.61
C ILE A 329 4.83 16.84 -10.06
N GLN A 330 5.28 17.08 -11.30
CA GLN A 330 5.43 18.43 -11.84
C GLN A 330 4.08 19.17 -11.97
N LEU A 331 3.01 18.46 -12.34
CA LEU A 331 1.66 19.02 -12.46
C LEU A 331 0.96 19.22 -11.10
N LYS A 332 1.29 18.38 -10.12
CA LYS A 332 0.72 18.36 -8.77
C LYS A 332 1.83 18.26 -7.71
N PRO A 333 2.66 19.31 -7.57
CA PRO A 333 3.74 19.29 -6.59
C PRO A 333 3.17 19.14 -5.18
N SER A 334 3.71 18.20 -4.42
CA SER A 334 3.42 18.02 -3.00
C SER A 334 4.50 18.75 -2.21
N PHE A 335 4.11 19.66 -1.32
CA PHE A 335 5.03 20.36 -0.42
C PHE A 335 5.34 19.54 0.83
N ASP A 336 4.45 18.60 1.17
CA ASP A 336 4.62 17.68 2.30
C ASP A 336 5.37 16.42 1.84
N THR A 337 6.54 16.18 2.42
CA THR A 337 7.32 14.94 2.16
C THR A 337 6.75 13.77 2.97
N ASN A 338 5.67 13.20 2.47
CA ASN A 338 5.09 11.96 2.98
C ASN A 338 6.03 10.77 2.72
N GLY A 339 6.33 9.95 3.73
CA GLY A 339 7.19 8.78 3.55
C GLY A 339 6.69 7.81 2.47
N LEU A 340 5.37 7.72 2.26
CA LEU A 340 4.76 6.89 1.22
C LEU A 340 5.09 7.37 -0.20
N THR A 341 5.16 8.68 -0.43
CA THR A 341 5.46 9.23 -1.76
C THR A 341 6.94 9.08 -2.09
N GLY A 342 7.81 9.27 -1.09
CA GLY A 342 9.25 9.00 -1.20
C GLY A 342 9.51 7.53 -1.53
N LEU A 343 8.89 6.62 -0.76
CA LEU A 343 8.98 5.18 -0.97
C LEU A 343 8.55 4.80 -2.39
N LEU A 344 7.34 5.18 -2.82
CA LEU A 344 6.84 4.83 -4.15
C LEU A 344 7.73 5.39 -5.27
N ASN A 345 8.25 6.61 -5.11
CA ASN A 345 9.18 7.16 -6.09
C ASN A 345 10.49 6.34 -6.18
N GLY A 346 11.01 5.89 -5.03
CA GLY A 346 12.15 4.96 -4.96
C GLY A 346 11.88 3.64 -5.70
N ILE A 347 10.72 3.04 -5.44
CA ILE A 347 10.26 1.81 -6.11
C ILE A 347 10.21 2.01 -7.63
N LEU A 348 9.55 3.09 -8.08
CA LEU A 348 9.40 3.37 -9.50
C LEU A 348 10.75 3.67 -10.18
N SER A 349 11.72 4.20 -9.45
CA SER A 349 13.10 4.42 -9.94
C SER A 349 13.96 3.15 -9.99
N GLU A 350 13.40 1.99 -9.62
CA GLU A 350 14.08 0.69 -9.57
C GLU A 350 15.37 0.72 -8.72
N ASN A 351 15.37 1.53 -7.64
CA ASN A 351 16.54 1.74 -6.80
C ASN A 351 16.28 1.23 -5.36
N PRO A 352 16.72 0.01 -5.02
CA PRO A 352 16.47 -0.58 -3.70
C PRO A 352 17.21 0.15 -2.57
N GLU A 353 18.33 0.84 -2.82
CA GLU A 353 18.99 1.68 -1.82
C GLU A 353 18.11 2.85 -1.39
N VAL A 354 17.48 3.53 -2.35
CA VAL A 354 16.56 4.65 -2.08
C VAL A 354 15.35 4.14 -1.32
N VAL A 355 14.80 2.98 -1.71
CA VAL A 355 13.71 2.34 -0.98
C VAL A 355 14.10 2.04 0.46
N LEU A 356 15.26 1.43 0.68
CA LEU A 356 15.77 1.11 2.02
C LEU A 356 16.01 2.38 2.86
N ALA A 357 16.53 3.44 2.24
CA ALA A 357 16.76 4.73 2.90
C ALA A 357 15.44 5.40 3.33
N GLU A 358 14.41 5.38 2.49
CA GLU A 358 13.08 5.88 2.85
C GLU A 358 12.43 5.02 3.94
N CYS A 359 12.52 3.68 3.85
CA CYS A 359 12.09 2.77 4.92
C CYS A 359 12.73 3.13 6.27
N THR A 360 14.05 3.34 6.26
CA THR A 360 14.83 3.68 7.46
C THR A 360 14.41 5.02 8.05
N LYS A 361 14.24 6.03 7.20
CA LYS A 361 13.94 7.39 7.62
C LYS A 361 12.51 7.58 8.11
N LYS A 362 11.55 6.84 7.53
CA LYS A 362 10.11 7.13 7.68
C LYS A 362 9.31 6.07 8.42
N PHE A 363 9.75 4.82 8.41
CA PHE A 363 8.98 3.69 8.93
C PHE A 363 9.71 2.90 10.03
N GLY A 364 10.98 3.21 10.28
CA GLY A 364 11.74 2.76 11.43
C GLY A 364 12.37 1.35 11.30
N PRO A 365 13.11 0.91 12.34
CA PRO A 365 13.97 -0.27 12.27
C PRO A 365 13.23 -1.61 12.03
N TRP A 366 11.98 -1.72 12.51
CA TRP A 366 11.14 -2.90 12.23
C TRP A 366 10.86 -3.01 10.73
N MET A 367 10.37 -1.94 10.09
CA MET A 367 10.07 -1.95 8.65
C MET A 367 11.31 -2.35 7.85
N VAL A 368 12.46 -1.75 8.15
CA VAL A 368 13.71 -2.04 7.44
C VAL A 368 14.12 -3.51 7.59
N THR A 369 14.07 -4.05 8.81
CA THR A 369 14.44 -5.44 9.08
C THR A 369 13.59 -6.42 8.28
N HIS A 370 12.29 -6.16 8.21
CA HIS A 370 11.33 -7.04 7.56
C HIS A 370 11.24 -6.81 6.04
N CYS A 371 11.42 -5.59 5.54
CA CYS A 371 11.29 -5.27 4.11
C CYS A 371 12.47 -5.76 3.27
N MET A 372 13.66 -5.95 3.86
CA MET A 372 14.80 -6.51 3.14
C MET A 372 14.51 -7.91 2.57
N GLU A 373 13.66 -8.69 3.25
CA GLU A 373 13.20 -10.00 2.73
C GLU A 373 12.36 -9.85 1.45
N LEU A 374 11.55 -8.79 1.37
CA LEU A 374 10.73 -8.50 0.19
C LEU A 374 11.61 -8.00 -0.97
N LEU A 375 12.57 -7.11 -0.67
CA LEU A 375 13.49 -6.56 -1.67
C LEU A 375 14.37 -7.64 -2.31
N ALA A 376 14.84 -8.60 -1.53
CA ALA A 376 15.69 -9.70 -2.00
C ALA A 376 14.91 -10.85 -2.68
N ALA A 377 13.58 -10.80 -2.72
CA ALA A 377 12.76 -11.94 -3.17
C ALA A 377 12.99 -12.34 -4.64
N ASP A 378 13.19 -11.34 -5.51
CA ASP A 378 13.34 -11.55 -6.96
C ASP A 378 14.17 -10.44 -7.64
N ASN A 379 15.12 -9.85 -6.91
CA ASN A 379 15.97 -8.80 -7.43
C ASN A 379 17.44 -9.11 -7.11
N ASP A 380 18.15 -9.67 -8.08
CA ASP A 380 19.56 -10.05 -7.96
C ASP A 380 20.44 -8.89 -7.47
N TYR A 381 20.17 -7.67 -7.93
CA TYR A 381 20.91 -6.49 -7.51
C TYR A 381 20.66 -6.19 -6.02
N ALA A 382 19.40 -6.22 -5.59
CA ALA A 382 19.05 -6.01 -4.19
C ALA A 382 19.61 -7.13 -3.30
N ASP A 383 19.53 -8.38 -3.74
CA ASP A 383 20.06 -9.55 -3.03
C ASP A 383 21.57 -9.42 -2.79
N ILE A 384 22.34 -9.14 -3.85
CA ILE A 384 23.79 -8.87 -3.76
C ILE A 384 24.05 -7.67 -2.84
N MET A 385 23.36 -6.56 -3.06
CA MET A 385 23.54 -5.33 -2.27
C MET A 385 23.33 -5.55 -0.77
N LEU A 386 22.32 -6.36 -0.41
CA LEU A 386 21.90 -6.62 0.97
C LEU A 386 22.82 -7.61 1.69
N HIS A 387 23.30 -8.64 0.98
CA HIS A 387 24.05 -9.75 1.57
C HIS A 387 25.57 -9.63 1.42
N GLU A 388 26.09 -8.77 0.54
CA GLU A 388 27.54 -8.55 0.40
C GLU A 388 28.15 -7.92 1.67
N GLU A 389 29.19 -8.56 2.22
CA GLU A 389 29.93 -8.06 3.36
C GLU A 389 30.74 -6.80 3.02
N ARG A 390 30.65 -5.78 3.87
CA ARG A 390 31.34 -4.51 3.63
C ARG A 390 32.44 -4.29 4.67
N PRO A 391 33.70 -4.09 4.25
CA PRO A 391 34.79 -3.77 5.17
C PRO A 391 34.51 -2.52 6.02
N ASN A 392 33.82 -1.53 5.44
CA ASN A 392 33.44 -0.30 6.12
C ASN A 392 32.42 -0.50 7.25
N PHE A 393 31.72 -1.64 7.27
CA PHE A 393 30.81 -2.03 8.36
C PHE A 393 31.45 -3.04 9.33
N GLY A 394 32.77 -3.24 9.24
CA GLY A 394 33.45 -4.24 10.05
C GLY A 394 33.24 -5.67 9.55
N GLY A 395 33.05 -5.83 8.24
CA GLY A 395 32.88 -7.15 7.61
C GLY A 395 31.48 -7.75 7.75
N ILE A 396 30.46 -6.92 7.95
CA ILE A 396 29.05 -7.39 7.97
C ILE A 396 28.29 -6.83 6.77
N SER A 397 27.20 -7.49 6.42
CA SER A 397 26.28 -7.08 5.35
C SER A 397 25.32 -5.97 5.80
N ILE A 398 24.60 -5.35 4.85
CA ILE A 398 23.55 -4.37 5.17
C ILE A 398 22.41 -5.04 5.95
N GLU A 399 22.03 -6.25 5.56
CA GLU A 399 21.01 -7.05 6.24
C GLU A 399 21.39 -7.29 7.70
N GLU A 400 22.62 -7.75 7.95
CA GLU A 400 23.10 -8.00 9.30
C GLU A 400 23.15 -6.70 10.12
N LEU A 401 23.65 -5.61 9.54
CA LEU A 401 23.68 -4.30 10.20
C LEU A 401 22.30 -3.89 10.73
N HIS A 402 21.26 -3.94 9.89
CA HIS A 402 19.93 -3.49 10.29
C HIS A 402 19.25 -4.46 11.27
N ARG A 403 19.50 -5.77 11.18
CA ARG A 403 19.06 -6.73 12.20
C ARG A 403 19.71 -6.46 13.56
N LEU A 404 21.01 -6.14 13.60
CA LEU A 404 21.69 -5.77 14.85
C LEU A 404 21.10 -4.48 15.43
N VAL A 405 20.85 -3.46 14.61
CA VAL A 405 20.21 -2.21 15.04
C VAL A 405 18.81 -2.48 15.60
N TYR A 406 17.99 -3.27 14.91
CA TYR A 406 16.66 -3.58 15.40
C TYR A 406 16.68 -4.39 16.70
N ALA A 407 17.58 -5.37 16.83
CA ALA A 407 17.77 -6.09 18.07
C ALA A 407 18.19 -5.20 19.26
N GLN A 408 19.01 -4.16 19.01
CA GLN A 408 19.34 -3.17 20.04
C GLN A 408 18.11 -2.36 20.47
N VAL A 409 17.25 -1.97 19.52
CA VAL A 409 15.97 -1.30 19.82
C VAL A 409 15.06 -2.20 20.65
N LEU A 410 14.90 -3.47 20.26
CA LEU A 410 14.14 -4.44 21.06
C LEU A 410 14.70 -4.60 22.47
N CYS A 411 16.01 -4.65 22.61
CA CYS A 411 16.66 -4.79 23.92
C CYS A 411 16.66 -3.52 24.77
N SER A 412 16.34 -2.34 24.23
CA SER A 412 16.21 -1.12 25.02
C SER A 412 14.92 -1.12 25.85
N HIS A 413 13.92 -1.94 25.48
CA HIS A 413 12.63 -2.02 26.15
C HIS A 413 12.45 -3.31 26.94
N SER A 414 12.02 -3.16 28.20
CA SER A 414 11.85 -4.28 29.15
C SER A 414 10.77 -5.30 28.75
N SER A 415 9.90 -4.95 27.81
CA SER A 415 8.80 -5.76 27.31
C SER A 415 9.08 -6.42 25.97
N THR A 416 10.16 -6.11 25.25
CA THR A 416 10.41 -6.65 23.89
C THR A 416 11.80 -7.28 23.74
N TRP A 417 12.69 -7.13 24.72
CA TRP A 417 14.03 -7.74 24.70
C TRP A 417 14.01 -9.27 24.47
N GLN A 418 12.93 -9.95 24.83
CA GLN A 418 12.79 -11.40 24.74
C GLN A 418 12.75 -11.92 23.30
N ILE A 419 12.36 -11.07 22.34
CA ILE A 419 12.24 -11.45 20.92
C ILE A 419 13.47 -11.06 20.10
N ALA A 420 14.36 -10.21 20.63
CA ALA A 420 15.64 -9.86 19.99
C ALA A 420 16.53 -11.08 19.62
N PRO A 421 16.63 -12.15 20.45
CA PRO A 421 17.44 -13.33 20.12
C PRO A 421 17.04 -14.00 18.80
N THR A 422 15.76 -13.97 18.43
CA THR A 422 15.29 -14.56 17.16
C THR A 422 15.95 -13.86 15.97
N TYR A 423 16.01 -12.53 15.96
CA TYR A 423 16.66 -11.76 14.90
C TYR A 423 18.19 -11.92 14.92
N LEU A 424 18.79 -11.96 16.10
CA LEU A 424 20.24 -12.14 16.26
C LEU A 424 20.72 -13.53 15.82
N SER A 425 19.87 -14.56 15.92
CA SER A 425 20.20 -15.90 15.43
C SER A 425 20.34 -15.99 13.90
N SER A 426 19.77 -15.01 13.18
CA SER A 426 19.89 -14.86 11.73
C SER A 426 21.06 -13.95 11.31
N CYS A 427 21.93 -13.55 12.24
CA CYS A 427 23.13 -12.77 11.96
C CYS A 427 24.37 -13.68 11.97
N LEU A 428 25.08 -13.79 10.85
CA LEU A 428 26.17 -14.76 10.67
C LEU A 428 27.43 -14.41 11.48
N ASN A 429 27.74 -13.12 11.64
CA ASN A 429 29.05 -12.68 12.13
C ASN A 429 28.99 -12.15 13.57
N GLN A 430 28.13 -11.16 13.85
CA GLN A 430 28.12 -10.40 15.11
C GLN A 430 26.92 -10.69 16.02
N GLY A 431 25.95 -11.49 15.56
CA GLY A 431 24.70 -11.78 16.29
C GLY A 431 24.92 -12.32 17.70
N LEU A 432 25.71 -13.38 17.83
CA LEU A 432 26.02 -14.02 19.12
C LEU A 432 26.76 -13.09 20.09
N GLY A 433 27.74 -12.35 19.58
CA GLY A 433 28.51 -11.40 20.39
C GLY A 433 27.64 -10.27 20.93
N LEU A 434 26.73 -9.74 20.10
CA LEU A 434 25.79 -8.72 20.55
C LEU A 434 24.77 -9.28 21.55
N LEU A 435 24.27 -10.50 21.33
CA LEU A 435 23.34 -11.16 22.26
C LEU A 435 23.94 -11.31 23.66
N GLU A 436 25.20 -11.74 23.75
CA GLU A 436 25.92 -11.84 25.03
C GLU A 436 25.98 -10.48 25.75
N ILE A 437 26.34 -9.42 25.04
CA ILE A 437 26.41 -8.05 25.58
C ILE A 437 25.04 -7.57 26.07
N LEU A 438 23.98 -7.80 25.27
CA LEU A 438 22.64 -7.33 25.59
C LEU A 438 22.06 -8.07 26.80
N LEU A 439 22.28 -9.38 26.92
CA LEU A 439 21.83 -10.16 28.09
C LEU A 439 22.50 -9.70 29.39
N LEU A 440 23.76 -9.29 29.34
CA LEU A 440 24.48 -8.72 30.49
C LEU A 440 23.89 -7.37 30.94
N LYS A 441 23.39 -6.56 30.01
CA LYS A 441 22.84 -5.22 30.28
C LYS A 441 21.37 -5.22 30.74
N GLN A 442 20.62 -6.31 30.58
CA GLN A 442 19.19 -6.33 30.92
C GLN A 442 18.94 -6.19 32.44
N PRO A 443 18.08 -5.25 32.88
CA PRO A 443 17.79 -5.02 34.29
C PRO A 443 17.10 -6.24 34.93
N ILE A 444 17.59 -6.65 36.10
CA ILE A 444 17.04 -7.79 36.85
C ILE A 444 15.92 -7.25 37.74
N GLN A 445 14.67 -7.43 37.33
CA GLN A 445 13.51 -7.33 38.22
C GLN A 445 12.69 -8.61 38.11
N ASP A 446 12.33 -9.16 39.29
CA ASP A 446 11.56 -10.36 39.64
C ASP A 446 11.45 -11.54 38.64
N ASN A 447 11.81 -12.75 39.10
CA ASN A 447 11.69 -14.07 38.42
C ASN A 447 12.24 -14.21 36.97
N ARG A 448 12.77 -13.15 36.34
CA ARG A 448 13.39 -13.15 35.00
C ARG A 448 14.78 -13.79 34.94
N LEU A 449 15.40 -14.10 36.08
CA LEU A 449 16.66 -14.86 36.17
C LEU A 449 16.53 -16.27 35.59
N VAL A 450 15.37 -16.93 35.77
CA VAL A 450 15.11 -18.27 35.23
C VAL A 450 15.02 -18.24 33.70
N LEU A 451 14.46 -17.18 33.12
CA LEU A 451 14.39 -16.98 31.67
C LEU A 451 15.77 -16.65 31.08
N LYS A 452 16.56 -15.78 31.72
CA LYS A 452 17.96 -15.54 31.30
C LYS A 452 18.77 -16.83 31.30
N VAL A 453 18.68 -17.65 32.34
CA VAL A 453 19.41 -18.92 32.44
C VAL A 453 18.90 -19.97 31.45
N ARG A 454 17.59 -20.05 31.20
CA ARG A 454 17.03 -20.95 30.17
C ARG A 454 17.41 -20.52 28.76
N LEU A 455 17.40 -19.22 28.46
CA LEU A 455 17.79 -18.69 27.16
C LEU A 455 19.30 -18.90 26.93
N PHE A 456 20.13 -18.63 27.94
CA PHE A 456 21.57 -18.88 27.91
C PHE A 456 21.88 -20.37 27.72
N ASN A 457 21.14 -21.26 28.41
CA ASN A 457 21.28 -22.71 28.22
C ASN A 457 20.80 -23.15 26.83
N LEU A 458 19.68 -22.63 26.31
CA LEU A 458 19.18 -22.95 24.97
C LEU A 458 20.19 -22.55 23.88
N ILE A 459 20.82 -21.37 24.01
CA ILE A 459 21.87 -20.89 23.10
C ILE A 459 23.12 -21.78 23.15
N PHE A 460 23.51 -22.27 24.34
CA PHE A 460 24.67 -23.14 24.49
C PHE A 460 24.40 -24.61 24.15
N THR A 461 23.17 -25.11 24.28
CA THR A 461 22.82 -26.50 23.98
C THR A 461 22.31 -26.71 22.55
N CYS A 462 21.70 -25.71 21.91
CA CYS A 462 21.09 -25.81 20.58
C CYS A 462 21.90 -25.10 19.48
N GLY A 463 23.24 -25.13 19.57
CA GLY A 463 24.11 -24.72 18.47
C GLY A 463 23.81 -25.40 17.12
N VAL A 464 22.99 -26.46 17.11
CA VAL A 464 22.32 -27.00 15.93
C VAL A 464 20.97 -27.61 16.39
N SER A 465 19.87 -27.18 15.79
CA SER A 465 18.52 -27.80 15.85
C SER A 465 17.62 -27.61 17.08
N VAL A 466 16.34 -27.42 16.76
CA VAL A 466 15.10 -27.48 17.57
C VAL A 466 14.58 -26.14 18.11
N PHE A 467 13.83 -25.42 17.25
CA PHE A 467 12.76 -24.53 17.67
C PHE A 467 11.45 -25.33 17.74
N PHE A 468 11.00 -25.69 18.93
CA PHE A 468 9.57 -25.87 19.23
C PHE A 468 9.33 -25.73 20.73
N SER A 469 8.26 -25.01 21.07
CA SER A 469 7.68 -24.80 22.40
C SER A 469 8.27 -23.67 23.24
N VAL A 470 7.76 -22.46 23.02
CA VAL A 470 7.19 -21.67 24.13
C VAL A 470 5.87 -21.09 23.63
N THR A 471 4.77 -21.68 24.10
CA THR A 471 3.43 -21.06 24.14
C THR A 471 3.21 -20.56 25.55
#